data_AF-A0AB40CPC3-F1
#
_entry.id   AF-A0AB40CPC3-F1
#
_cell.length_a   1.000
_cell.length_b   1.000
_cell.length_c   1.000
_cell.angle_alpha   90.00
_cell.angle_beta   90.00
_cell.angle_gamma   90.00
#
_symmetry.space_group_name_H-M   'P 1'
#
loop_
_entity.id
_entity.type
_entity.pdbx_description
1 polymer ?
#
loop_
_entity_poly.entity_id
_entity_poly.type
_entity_poly.pdbx_seq_one_letter_code
_entity_poly.pdbx_strand_id
1 'polypeptide(L)'
;MLITFLSNSVVMNINPEEYYTTFISPPPAPAPPPSFPSDTSSPFSSFPSQDFFSQLQLQHHLEIDHLITNHAEKVRQEMEERRTWVWRRVVAMAEEKVARKLRNKDEEIDRITRVNHALEERIKSLVIENQLWKDIARSNEAAAMLLRTNLDHLLASQDSHEEDVQSCSGGGGGAGEVGRRLCRRCGEEEAAVLVMPCRHLCLCLDCSPALDVCPVCKSSKNVAACCAREGHGGEGGWGYVRTGLEALCE
;
A
#
# COMPACT_ATOMS: atom_id res chain seq x y z
N MET A 1 11.56 -31.03 12.73
CA MET A 1 11.83 -30.91 14.19
C MET A 1 11.31 -29.54 14.62
N LEU A 2 10.20 -29.30 15.34
CA LEU A 2 9.38 -30.04 16.30
C LEU A 2 7.95 -29.45 16.26
N ILE A 3 7.12 -29.86 15.30
CA ILE A 3 5.67 -29.58 15.28
C ILE A 3 5.03 -30.79 14.63
N THR A 4 4.37 -31.68 15.40
CA THR A 4 3.38 -32.72 15.00
C THR A 4 3.18 -33.80 16.07
N PHE A 5 3.08 -33.43 17.35
CA PHE A 5 2.56 -34.36 18.36
C PHE A 5 1.60 -33.59 19.24
N LEU A 6 0.32 -33.63 18.86
CA LEU A 6 -0.89 -33.53 19.70
C LEU A 6 -2.10 -33.40 18.75
N SER A 7 -2.26 -34.39 17.88
CA SER A 7 -3.49 -34.63 17.12
C SER A 7 -3.64 -36.13 17.01
N ASN A 8 -3.83 -36.78 18.16
CA ASN A 8 -4.44 -38.09 18.21
C ASN A 8 -5.61 -37.99 19.18
N SER A 9 -6.76 -37.71 18.57
CA SER A 9 -8.07 -37.93 19.15
C SER A 9 -8.22 -39.42 19.47
N VAL A 10 -8.15 -39.77 20.75
CA VAL A 10 -8.85 -40.94 21.29
C VAL A 10 -9.74 -40.42 22.40
N VAL A 11 -10.85 -39.82 21.98
CA VAL A 11 -12.06 -39.79 22.82
C VAL A 11 -12.72 -41.14 22.57
N MET A 12 -12.37 -42.14 23.38
CA MET A 12 -13.18 -43.34 23.53
C MET A 12 -13.95 -43.18 24.84
N ASN A 13 -15.10 -42.51 24.67
CA ASN A 13 -16.38 -42.76 25.32
C ASN A 13 -16.35 -43.83 26.43
N ILE A 14 -16.25 -43.40 27.69
CA ILE A 14 -16.49 -44.26 28.85
C ILE A 14 -17.97 -44.10 29.20
N ASN A 15 -18.74 -45.12 28.86
CA ASN A 15 -20.16 -45.27 29.19
C ASN A 15 -20.33 -45.33 30.73
N PRO A 16 -21.26 -44.59 31.37
CA PRO A 16 -21.33 -44.53 32.84
C PRO A 16 -22.00 -45.73 33.53
N GLU A 17 -22.32 -46.81 32.82
CA GLU A 17 -23.35 -47.79 33.22
C GLU A 17 -22.87 -49.25 33.30
N GLU A 18 -21.56 -49.52 33.35
CA GLU A 18 -21.06 -50.89 33.50
C GLU A 18 -20.16 -51.06 34.74
N TYR A 19 -20.72 -50.87 35.93
CA TYR A 19 -20.14 -51.47 37.14
C TYR A 19 -21.18 -51.72 38.25
N TYR A 20 -22.41 -52.04 37.86
CA TYR A 20 -23.43 -52.47 38.81
C TYR A 20 -24.14 -53.70 38.26
N THR A 21 -23.52 -54.86 38.43
CA THR A 21 -24.18 -56.09 38.93
C THR A 21 -23.25 -57.29 38.77
N THR A 22 -22.66 -57.71 39.88
CA THR A 22 -22.55 -59.13 40.17
C THR A 22 -22.95 -59.31 41.64
N PHE A 23 -24.12 -59.90 41.80
CA PHE A 23 -24.72 -60.26 43.07
C PHE A 23 -24.12 -61.60 43.54
N ILE A 24 -24.27 -61.90 44.85
CA ILE A 24 -24.08 -63.21 45.54
C ILE A 24 -22.66 -63.36 46.15
N SER A 25 -22.40 -63.34 47.46
CA SER A 25 -23.22 -63.64 48.67
C SER A 25 -22.78 -62.81 49.88
N PRO A 26 -23.64 -62.58 50.89
CA PRO A 26 -23.19 -62.08 52.19
C PRO A 26 -22.28 -63.10 52.88
N PRO A 27 -21.24 -62.67 53.61
CA PRO A 27 -20.41 -63.57 54.40
C PRO A 27 -21.26 -64.20 55.53
N PRO A 28 -21.08 -65.50 55.85
CA PRO A 28 -21.81 -66.14 56.93
C PRO A 28 -21.51 -65.46 58.27
N ALA A 29 -22.54 -65.33 59.10
CA ALA A 29 -22.44 -64.78 60.44
C ALA A 29 -21.37 -65.53 61.27
N PRO A 30 -20.55 -64.82 62.07
CA PRO A 30 -19.59 -65.47 62.95
C PRO A 30 -20.34 -66.34 63.98
N ALA A 31 -19.86 -67.58 64.16
CA ALA A 31 -20.40 -68.51 65.14
C ALA A 31 -20.31 -67.91 66.56
N PRO A 32 -21.29 -68.17 67.44
CA PRO A 32 -21.22 -67.73 68.83
C PRO A 32 -20.02 -68.41 69.53
N PRO A 33 -19.29 -67.69 70.40
CA PRO A 33 -18.18 -68.27 71.13
C PRO A 33 -18.66 -69.38 72.08
N PRO A 34 -17.84 -70.42 72.33
CA PRO A 34 -18.20 -71.46 73.28
C PRO A 34 -18.31 -70.87 74.69
N SER A 35 -19.46 -71.08 75.31
CA SER A 35 -19.69 -70.81 76.73
C SER A 35 -18.83 -71.75 77.57
N PHE A 36 -17.71 -71.23 78.08
CA PHE A 36 -16.97 -71.87 79.16
C PHE A 36 -17.27 -71.18 80.49
N PRO A 37 -17.28 -71.94 81.60
CA PRO A 37 -17.83 -71.46 82.86
C PRO A 37 -16.98 -70.34 83.44
N SER A 38 -17.65 -69.30 83.91
CA SER A 38 -17.08 -68.39 84.89
C SER A 38 -16.67 -69.17 86.12
N ASP A 39 -15.38 -69.16 86.44
CA ASP A 39 -14.96 -69.23 87.83
C ASP A 39 -13.78 -68.28 88.08
N THR A 40 -14.17 -67.20 88.74
CA THR A 40 -13.51 -66.54 89.87
C THR A 40 -11.98 -66.39 89.92
N SER A 41 -11.62 -65.11 90.10
CA SER A 41 -10.53 -64.57 90.94
C SER A 41 -9.08 -64.68 90.46
N SER A 42 -8.61 -63.61 89.81
CA SER A 42 -7.27 -63.07 90.08
C SER A 42 -7.25 -61.55 89.83
N PRO A 43 -7.13 -60.72 90.88
CA PRO A 43 -6.98 -59.27 90.76
C PRO A 43 -5.49 -58.93 90.70
N PHE A 44 -4.83 -59.11 89.55
CA PHE A 44 -3.45 -58.64 89.41
C PHE A 44 -3.16 -58.07 88.02
N SER A 45 -2.73 -56.81 88.06
CA SER A 45 -2.10 -55.97 87.03
C SER A 45 -3.01 -55.32 85.98
N SER A 46 -3.49 -54.11 86.31
CA SER A 46 -3.52 -53.02 85.32
C SER A 46 -2.07 -52.79 84.85
N PHE A 47 -1.66 -53.46 83.77
CA PHE A 47 -0.37 -53.23 83.13
C PHE A 47 -0.47 -51.98 82.24
N PRO A 48 0.28 -50.89 82.49
CA PRO A 48 0.24 -49.68 81.66
C PRO A 48 0.78 -49.88 80.23
N SER A 49 1.36 -51.05 79.95
CA SER A 49 2.21 -51.29 78.78
C SER A 49 1.44 -51.44 77.46
N GLN A 50 0.15 -51.84 77.50
CA GLN A 50 -0.65 -52.03 76.28
C GLN A 50 -1.25 -50.70 75.79
N ASP A 51 -1.63 -49.81 76.70
CA ASP A 51 -2.02 -48.44 76.40
C ASP A 51 -0.82 -47.62 75.93
N PHE A 52 0.35 -47.81 76.55
CA PHE A 52 1.59 -47.15 76.15
C PHE A 52 2.06 -47.56 74.74
N PHE A 53 1.97 -48.85 74.39
CA PHE A 53 2.34 -49.34 73.06
C PHE A 53 1.39 -48.81 71.98
N SER A 54 0.08 -48.79 72.27
CA SER A 54 -0.94 -48.24 71.37
C SER A 54 -0.75 -46.74 71.17
N GLN A 55 -0.42 -46.00 72.23
CA GLN A 55 -0.11 -44.57 72.18
C GLN A 55 1.15 -44.27 71.39
N LEU A 56 2.22 -45.06 71.56
CA LEU A 56 3.46 -44.92 70.81
C LEU A 56 3.28 -45.25 69.32
N GLN A 57 2.48 -46.28 69.02
CA GLN A 57 2.17 -46.67 67.64
C GLN A 57 1.30 -45.63 66.93
N LEU A 58 0.33 -45.04 67.64
CA LEU A 58 -0.45 -43.91 67.14
C LEU A 58 0.44 -42.69 66.87
N GLN A 59 1.36 -42.38 67.79
CA GLN A 59 2.32 -41.29 67.62
C GLN A 59 3.20 -41.49 66.38
N HIS A 60 3.76 -42.69 66.19
CA HIS A 60 4.53 -43.03 65.00
C HIS A 60 3.71 -42.92 63.71
N HIS A 61 2.44 -43.32 63.73
CA HIS A 61 1.57 -43.20 62.55
C HIS A 61 1.33 -41.73 62.18
N LEU A 62 1.08 -40.87 63.17
CA LEU A 62 0.92 -39.43 62.96
C LEU A 62 2.19 -38.77 62.42
N GLU A 63 3.38 -39.17 62.90
CA GLU A 63 4.66 -38.66 62.40
C GLU A 63 4.89 -39.06 60.92
N ILE A 64 4.55 -40.31 60.56
CA ILE A 64 4.61 -40.79 59.19
C ILE A 64 3.63 -40.01 58.30
N ASP A 65 2.39 -39.83 58.75
CA ASP A 65 1.37 -39.10 58.00
C ASP A 65 1.74 -37.62 57.83
N HIS A 66 2.33 -37.01 58.87
CA HIS A 66 2.83 -35.63 58.77
C HIS A 66 3.99 -35.51 57.77
N LEU A 67 4.90 -36.47 57.74
CA LEU A 67 5.98 -36.50 56.76
C LEU A 67 5.44 -36.67 55.34
N ILE A 68 4.49 -37.59 55.13
CA ILE A 68 3.84 -37.83 53.84
C ILE A 68 3.14 -36.56 53.34
N THR A 69 2.35 -35.92 54.20
CA THR A 69 1.63 -34.69 53.85
C THR A 69 2.58 -33.54 53.53
N ASN A 70 3.64 -33.36 54.32
CA ASN A 70 4.65 -32.33 54.03
C ASN A 70 5.35 -32.57 52.69
N HIS A 71 5.74 -33.80 52.39
CA HIS A 71 6.36 -34.14 51.11
C HIS A 71 5.40 -33.99 49.93
N ALA A 72 4.14 -34.40 50.09
CA ALA A 72 3.10 -34.22 49.07
C ALA A 72 2.86 -32.73 48.78
N GLU A 73 2.80 -31.91 49.83
CA GLU A 73 2.59 -30.47 49.74
C GLU A 73 3.76 -29.76 49.06
N LYS A 74 5.00 -30.12 49.41
CA LYS A 74 6.20 -29.57 48.77
C LYS A 74 6.25 -29.88 47.27
N VAL A 75 5.96 -31.13 46.90
CA VAL A 75 5.91 -31.53 45.48
C VAL A 75 4.80 -30.76 44.75
N ARG A 76 3.63 -30.61 45.38
CA ARG A 76 2.52 -29.83 44.82
C ARG A 76 2.92 -28.38 44.59
N GLN A 77 3.58 -27.74 45.56
CA GLN A 77 4.05 -26.36 45.46
C GLN A 77 5.07 -26.19 44.33
N GLU A 78 6.12 -27.02 44.27
CA GLU A 78 7.15 -26.94 43.23
C GLU A 78 6.57 -27.13 41.82
N MET A 79 5.59 -28.03 41.67
CA MET A 79 4.90 -28.24 40.40
C MET A 79 4.09 -27.02 39.97
N GLU A 80 3.37 -26.38 40.90
CA GLU A 80 2.59 -25.17 40.62
C GLU A 80 3.50 -23.97 40.34
N GLU A 81 4.62 -23.83 41.06
CA GLU A 81 5.65 -22.82 40.78
C GLU A 81 6.25 -22.99 39.38
N ARG A 82 6.56 -24.22 38.98
CA ARG A 82 7.03 -24.51 37.61
C ARG A 82 5.94 -24.19 36.58
N ARG A 83 4.69 -24.60 36.83
CA ARG A 83 3.56 -24.34 35.92
C ARG A 83 3.33 -22.86 35.72
N THR A 84 3.29 -22.08 36.80
CA THR A 84 3.12 -20.63 36.76
C THR A 84 4.32 -19.94 36.12
N TRP A 85 5.54 -20.45 36.29
CA TRP A 85 6.73 -19.94 35.59
C TRP A 85 6.65 -20.20 34.09
N VAL A 86 6.34 -21.42 33.67
CA VAL A 86 6.19 -21.78 32.24
C VAL A 86 5.08 -20.95 31.61
N TRP A 87 3.94 -20.81 32.29
CA TRP A 87 2.82 -20.03 31.79
C TRP A 87 3.18 -18.55 31.60
N ARG A 88 3.78 -17.91 32.61
CA ARG A 88 4.28 -16.53 32.49
C ARG A 88 5.26 -16.36 31.36
N ARG A 89 6.18 -17.31 31.17
CA ARG A 89 7.15 -17.27 30.07
C ARG A 89 6.46 -17.33 28.71
N VAL A 90 5.51 -18.25 28.52
CA VAL A 90 4.78 -18.40 27.26
C VAL A 90 3.95 -17.14 26.97
N VAL A 91 3.26 -16.61 27.98
CA VAL A 91 2.48 -15.36 27.86
C VAL A 91 3.37 -14.20 27.49
N ALA A 92 4.49 -13.99 28.19
CA ALA A 92 5.43 -12.90 27.88
C ALA A 92 5.97 -12.99 26.45
N MET A 93 6.28 -14.20 25.95
CA MET A 93 6.73 -14.39 24.56
C MET A 93 5.62 -14.08 23.54
N ALA A 94 4.36 -14.40 23.86
CA ALA A 94 3.22 -14.08 23.02
C ALA A 94 2.95 -12.57 23.00
N GLU A 95 2.95 -11.92 24.17
CA GLU A 95 2.79 -10.46 24.33
C GLU A 95 3.87 -9.70 23.57
N GLU A 96 5.15 -10.08 23.73
CA GLU A 96 6.28 -9.50 23.02
C GLU A 96 6.11 -9.59 21.49
N LYS A 97 5.59 -10.73 20.99
CA LYS A 97 5.31 -10.93 19.56
C LYS A 97 4.15 -10.05 19.07
N VAL A 98 3.09 -9.92 19.86
CA VAL A 98 1.94 -9.04 19.55
C VAL A 98 2.38 -7.57 19.58
N ALA A 99 3.10 -7.15 20.62
CA ALA A 99 3.59 -5.80 20.79
C ALA A 99 4.51 -5.37 19.65
N ARG A 100 5.42 -6.25 19.20
CA ARG A 100 6.28 -5.96 18.04
C ARG A 100 5.46 -5.78 16.76
N LYS A 101 4.47 -6.64 16.52
CA LYS A 101 3.58 -6.50 15.36
C LYS A 101 2.78 -5.21 15.40
N LEU A 102 2.30 -4.81 16.58
CA LEU A 102 1.56 -3.56 16.76
C LEU A 102 2.45 -2.35 16.44
N ARG A 103 3.66 -2.29 17.01
CA ARG A 103 4.63 -1.22 16.71
C ARG A 103 4.94 -1.08 15.22
N ASN A 104 5.17 -2.20 14.53
CA ASN A 104 5.41 -2.16 13.08
C ASN A 104 4.21 -1.61 12.29
N LYS A 105 2.98 -1.86 12.77
CA LYS A 105 1.76 -1.34 12.15
C LYS A 105 1.55 0.13 12.46
N ASP A 106 1.84 0.57 13.69
CA ASP A 106 1.80 1.98 14.09
C ASP A 106 2.80 2.80 13.27
N GLU A 107 4.03 2.30 13.07
CA GLU A 107 5.04 2.96 12.22
C GLU A 107 4.59 3.07 10.76
N GLU A 108 3.85 2.09 10.24
CA GLU A 108 3.25 2.15 8.90
C GLU A 108 2.17 3.23 8.82
N ILE A 109 1.28 3.26 9.82
CA ILE A 109 0.23 4.27 9.94
C ILE A 109 0.86 5.66 10.01
N ASP A 110 1.89 5.86 10.81
CA ASP A 110 2.60 7.13 10.93
C ASP A 110 3.26 7.54 9.60
N ARG A 111 3.82 6.57 8.86
CA ARG A 111 4.42 6.84 7.54
C ARG A 111 3.36 7.31 6.54
N ILE A 112 2.24 6.59 6.45
CA ILE A 112 1.14 6.95 5.56
C ILE A 112 0.56 8.30 5.97
N THR A 113 0.38 8.55 7.27
CA THR A 113 -0.15 9.82 7.79
C THR A 113 0.74 11.00 7.41
N ARG A 114 2.08 10.86 7.54
CA ARG A 114 3.03 11.89 7.11
C ARG A 114 2.95 12.18 5.62
N VAL A 115 2.89 11.13 4.79
CA VAL A 115 2.79 11.30 3.33
C VAL A 115 1.45 11.93 2.95
N ASN A 116 0.34 11.47 3.56
CA ASN A 116 -0.98 12.02 3.30
C ASN A 116 -1.04 13.52 3.64
N HIS A 117 -0.51 13.92 4.80
CA HIS A 117 -0.42 15.32 5.19
C HIS A 117 0.41 16.15 4.20
N ALA A 118 1.57 15.65 3.76
CA ALA A 118 2.40 16.34 2.78
C ALA A 118 1.68 16.52 1.43
N LEU A 119 0.91 15.52 1.00
CA LEU A 119 0.11 15.59 -0.22
C LEU A 119 -1.03 16.61 -0.09
N GLU A 120 -1.73 16.65 1.04
CA GLU A 120 -2.76 17.65 1.31
C GLU A 120 -2.23 19.08 1.26
N GLU A 121 -1.06 19.34 1.86
CA GLU A 121 -0.41 20.66 1.79
C GLU A 121 0.04 21.01 0.36
N ARG A 122 0.50 20.01 -0.42
CA ARG A 122 0.84 20.23 -1.83
C ARG A 122 -0.39 20.56 -2.65
N ILE A 123 -1.53 19.90 -2.40
CA ILE A 123 -2.81 20.20 -3.06
C ILE A 123 -3.24 21.63 -2.75
N LYS A 124 -3.24 22.04 -1.48
CA LYS A 124 -3.57 23.42 -1.08
C LYS A 124 -2.70 24.45 -1.80
N SER A 125 -1.40 24.21 -1.86
CA SER A 125 -0.45 25.08 -2.56
C SER A 125 -0.74 25.18 -4.06
N LEU A 126 -0.99 24.03 -4.71
CA LEU A 126 -1.31 23.98 -6.14
C LEU A 126 -2.63 24.66 -6.48
N VAL A 127 -3.63 24.58 -5.59
CA VAL A 127 -4.91 25.28 -5.77
C VAL A 127 -4.70 26.80 -5.78
N ILE A 128 -3.90 27.32 -4.85
CA ILE A 128 -3.57 28.75 -4.79
C ILE A 128 -2.80 29.18 -6.03
N GLU A 129 -1.77 28.41 -6.42
CA GLU A 129 -0.97 28.68 -7.62
C GLU A 129 -1.84 28.68 -8.89
N ASN A 130 -2.73 27.69 -9.05
CA ASN A 130 -3.63 27.63 -10.19
C ASN A 130 -4.59 28.83 -10.25
N GLN A 131 -5.08 29.29 -9.10
CA GLN A 131 -5.94 30.46 -9.03
C GLN A 131 -5.18 31.73 -9.44
N LEU A 132 -3.95 31.91 -8.95
CA LEU A 132 -3.10 33.02 -9.35
C LEU A 132 -2.88 33.05 -10.87
N TRP A 133 -2.55 31.91 -11.47
CA TRP A 133 -2.34 31.83 -12.92
C TRP A 133 -3.61 32.15 -13.71
N LYS A 134 -4.79 31.73 -13.24
CA LYS A 134 -6.08 32.13 -13.83
C LYS A 134 -6.32 33.63 -13.73
N ASP A 135 -5.99 34.25 -12.61
CA ASP A 135 -6.16 35.69 -12.41
C ASP A 135 -5.27 36.50 -13.37
N ILE A 136 -4.00 36.07 -13.52
CA ILE A 136 -3.06 36.65 -14.49
C ILE A 136 -3.59 36.50 -15.91
N ALA A 137 -4.05 35.30 -16.29
CA ALA A 137 -4.59 35.07 -17.63
C ALA A 137 -5.80 35.97 -17.93
N ARG A 138 -6.73 36.12 -16.97
CA ARG A 138 -7.89 37.01 -17.09
C ARG A 138 -7.49 38.49 -17.21
N SER A 139 -6.53 38.95 -16.42
CA SER A 139 -6.02 40.32 -16.50
C SER A 139 -5.36 40.60 -17.86
N ASN A 140 -4.56 39.65 -18.34
CA ASN A 140 -3.92 39.74 -19.66
C ASN A 140 -4.95 39.74 -20.79
N GLU A 141 -5.99 38.90 -20.69
CA GLU A 141 -7.11 38.87 -21.64
C GLU A 141 -7.85 40.21 -21.67
N ALA A 142 -8.18 40.78 -20.50
CA ALA A 142 -8.81 42.10 -20.40
C ALA A 142 -7.96 43.21 -21.03
N ALA A 143 -6.64 43.20 -20.79
CA ALA A 143 -5.72 44.14 -21.42
C ALA A 143 -5.68 43.98 -22.94
N ALA A 144 -5.63 42.75 -23.46
CA ALA A 144 -5.66 42.48 -24.89
C ALA A 144 -7.00 42.90 -25.54
N MET A 145 -8.13 42.69 -24.85
CA MET A 145 -9.43 43.16 -25.31
C MET A 145 -9.49 44.69 -25.39
N LEU A 146 -9.00 45.40 -24.37
CA LEU A 146 -8.92 46.86 -24.38
C LEU A 146 -8.07 47.39 -25.55
N LEU A 147 -6.90 46.77 -25.77
CA LEU A 147 -6.03 47.13 -26.89
C LEU A 147 -6.73 46.90 -28.24
N ARG A 148 -7.46 45.79 -28.38
CA ARG A 148 -8.24 45.48 -29.58
C ARG A 148 -9.34 46.51 -29.81
N THR A 149 -10.14 46.84 -28.80
CA THR A 149 -11.20 47.85 -28.93
C THR A 149 -10.66 49.23 -29.26
N ASN A 150 -9.50 49.61 -28.71
CA ASN A 150 -8.86 50.87 -29.04
C ASN A 150 -8.42 50.91 -30.51
N LEU A 151 -7.86 49.81 -31.02
CA LEU A 151 -7.47 49.69 -32.43
C LEU A 151 -8.70 49.78 -33.35
N ASP A 152 -9.77 49.07 -33.02
CA ASP A 152 -11.01 49.09 -33.80
C ASP A 152 -11.61 50.51 -33.88
N HIS A 153 -11.59 51.27 -32.78
CA HIS A 153 -12.03 52.67 -32.77
C HIS A 153 -11.16 53.56 -33.65
N LEU A 154 -9.82 53.40 -33.62
CA LEU A 154 -8.91 54.16 -34.47
C LEU A 154 -9.16 53.88 -35.96
N LEU A 155 -9.34 52.60 -36.32
CA LEU A 155 -9.66 52.20 -37.69
C LEU A 155 -11.01 52.77 -38.14
N ALA A 156 -12.05 52.69 -37.31
CA ALA A 156 -13.36 53.27 -37.62
C ALA A 156 -13.31 54.80 -37.80
N SER A 157 -12.46 55.51 -37.05
CA SER A 157 -12.26 56.96 -37.22
C SER A 157 -11.48 57.31 -38.51
N GLN A 158 -10.66 56.39 -39.01
CA GLN A 158 -9.88 56.58 -40.24
C GLN A 158 -10.73 56.33 -41.50
N ASP A 159 -11.65 55.35 -41.46
CA ASP A 159 -12.63 55.09 -42.52
C ASP A 159 -13.64 56.24 -42.71
N SER A 160 -13.83 57.10 -41.71
CA SER A 160 -14.66 58.31 -41.83
C SER A 160 -13.94 59.50 -42.51
N HIS A 161 -12.70 59.31 -43.00
CA HIS A 161 -11.87 60.34 -43.61
C HIS A 161 -11.35 59.98 -45.02
N GLU A 162 -11.99 59.05 -45.74
CA GLU A 162 -11.65 58.74 -47.14
C GLU A 162 -12.89 58.54 -48.03
N GLU A 163 -13.77 59.55 -48.08
CA GLU A 163 -14.57 59.83 -49.28
C GLU A 163 -14.11 61.17 -49.87
N ASP A 164 -12.86 61.21 -50.36
CA ASP A 164 -12.51 62.16 -51.42
C ASP A 164 -11.34 61.61 -52.26
N VAL A 165 -11.73 60.96 -53.37
CA VAL A 165 -11.17 61.21 -54.69
C VAL A 165 -9.65 60.91 -54.87
N GLN A 166 -9.41 59.68 -55.35
CA GLN A 166 -8.78 59.41 -56.66
C GLN A 166 -7.27 59.08 -56.74
N SER A 167 -7.03 58.01 -57.50
CA SER A 167 -5.85 57.72 -58.32
C SER A 167 -4.61 57.12 -57.63
N CYS A 168 -4.39 55.82 -57.83
CA CYS A 168 -3.43 55.39 -58.86
C CYS A 168 -3.37 53.86 -59.01
N SER A 169 -3.59 53.43 -60.24
CA SER A 169 -3.37 52.09 -60.75
C SER A 169 -1.87 51.76 -60.85
N GLY A 170 -1.52 50.55 -60.44
CA GLY A 170 -0.23 49.91 -60.74
C GLY A 170 0.06 48.83 -59.70
N GLY A 171 0.14 47.53 -59.97
CA GLY A 171 0.09 46.76 -61.21
C GLY A 171 0.55 45.34 -60.86
N GLY A 172 -0.23 44.34 -61.28
CA GLY A 172 0.25 42.96 -61.47
C GLY A 172 0.21 42.01 -60.27
N GLY A 173 -0.64 40.97 -60.35
CA GLY A 173 -0.41 39.76 -59.56
C GLY A 173 -1.60 38.83 -59.29
N GLY A 174 -2.34 38.41 -60.32
CA GLY A 174 -2.96 37.08 -60.39
C GLY A 174 -3.99 36.66 -59.33
N ALA A 175 -5.26 36.86 -59.64
CA ALA A 175 -6.34 36.02 -59.12
C ALA A 175 -6.33 34.65 -59.84
N GLY A 176 -6.39 33.56 -59.07
CA GLY A 176 -6.85 32.25 -59.58
C GLY A 176 -5.79 31.28 -60.12
N GLU A 177 -4.89 30.79 -59.26
CA GLU A 177 -4.23 29.49 -59.45
C GLU A 177 -4.06 28.89 -58.04
N VAL A 178 -4.53 27.66 -57.80
CA VAL A 178 -4.29 26.96 -56.53
C VAL A 178 -2.78 26.79 -56.40
N GLY A 179 -2.17 27.73 -55.67
CA GLY A 179 -0.74 28.02 -55.77
C GLY A 179 0.11 26.88 -55.26
N ARG A 180 0.77 26.19 -56.19
CA ARG A 180 2.04 25.50 -55.98
C ARG A 180 2.87 26.28 -54.96
N ARG A 181 3.07 25.71 -53.77
CA ARG A 181 3.89 26.34 -52.73
C ARG A 181 5.33 26.26 -53.23
N LEU A 182 5.86 27.33 -53.82
CA LEU A 182 7.24 27.34 -54.31
C LEU A 182 8.24 27.57 -53.17
N CYS A 183 9.46 27.06 -53.35
CA CYS A 183 10.56 27.24 -52.42
C CYS A 183 10.84 28.74 -52.22
N ARG A 184 10.84 29.20 -50.96
CA ARG A 184 11.06 30.62 -50.64
C ARG A 184 12.50 31.10 -50.82
N ARG A 185 13.43 30.21 -51.18
CA ARG A 185 14.83 30.53 -51.46
C ARG A 185 15.11 30.63 -52.96
N CYS A 186 14.83 29.58 -53.73
CA CYS A 186 15.10 29.59 -55.18
C CYS A 186 13.90 30.01 -56.03
N GLY A 187 12.67 29.83 -55.55
CA GLY A 187 11.45 30.14 -56.32
C GLY A 187 11.17 29.20 -57.50
N GLU A 188 12.04 28.23 -57.78
CA GLU A 188 11.94 27.36 -58.96
C GLU A 188 11.23 26.03 -58.67
N GLU A 189 11.47 25.44 -57.50
CA GLU A 189 10.93 24.12 -57.13
C GLU A 189 9.78 24.21 -56.10
N GLU A 190 8.96 23.16 -56.01
CA GLU A 190 7.94 23.04 -54.95
C GLU A 190 8.60 22.91 -53.56
N ALA A 191 8.06 23.64 -52.60
CA ALA A 191 8.48 23.63 -51.21
C ALA A 191 8.04 22.33 -50.54
N ALA A 192 8.99 21.40 -50.40
CA ALA A 192 8.76 20.09 -49.83
C ALA A 192 8.98 20.02 -48.31
N VAL A 193 9.71 20.96 -47.70
CA VAL A 193 10.09 20.87 -46.28
C VAL A 193 9.98 22.18 -45.51
N LEU A 194 9.58 22.10 -44.25
CA LEU A 194 9.49 23.19 -43.26
C LEU A 194 10.67 23.15 -42.29
N VAL A 195 11.18 24.34 -41.95
CA VAL A 195 12.24 24.52 -40.94
C VAL A 195 11.67 24.33 -39.53
N MET A 196 12.14 23.35 -38.77
CA MET A 196 11.73 23.12 -37.37
C MET A 196 12.80 23.61 -36.38
N PRO A 197 12.41 24.12 -35.19
CA PRO A 197 11.04 24.14 -34.65
C PRO A 197 10.18 25.33 -35.09
N CYS A 198 10.75 26.35 -35.74
CA CYS A 198 10.10 27.66 -35.87
C CYS A 198 9.06 27.78 -36.99
N ARG A 199 9.03 26.89 -37.98
CA ARG A 199 8.06 26.80 -39.09
C ARG A 199 7.93 28.06 -39.98
N HIS A 200 8.74 29.10 -39.78
CA HIS A 200 8.65 30.35 -40.52
C HIS A 200 9.07 30.26 -42.00
N LEU A 201 9.71 29.17 -42.42
CA LEU A 201 10.26 29.03 -43.77
C LEU A 201 10.00 27.63 -44.33
N CYS A 202 9.52 27.59 -45.59
CA CYS A 202 9.38 26.38 -46.38
C CYS A 202 10.37 26.42 -47.57
N LEU A 203 11.08 25.31 -47.78
CA LEU A 203 12.15 25.16 -48.78
C LEU A 203 11.91 23.90 -49.62
N CYS A 204 12.50 23.83 -50.81
CA CYS A 204 12.65 22.57 -51.53
C CYS A 204 13.74 21.68 -50.89
N LEU A 205 13.83 20.43 -51.36
CA LEU A 205 14.81 19.45 -50.88
C LEU A 205 16.25 19.93 -51.09
N ASP A 206 16.52 20.64 -52.18
CA ASP A 206 17.87 21.12 -52.52
C ASP A 206 18.29 22.36 -51.73
N CYS A 207 17.34 23.23 -51.43
CA CYS A 207 17.59 24.44 -50.65
C CYS A 207 17.71 24.18 -49.15
N SER A 208 17.19 23.04 -48.67
CA SER A 208 17.10 22.69 -47.26
C SER A 208 18.45 22.46 -46.57
N PRO A 209 19.42 21.70 -47.12
CA PRO A 209 20.74 21.49 -46.52
C PRO A 209 21.56 22.76 -46.36
N ALA A 210 21.41 23.73 -47.26
CA ALA A 210 22.17 24.97 -47.24
C ALA A 210 21.60 26.03 -46.26
N LEU A 211 20.76 25.63 -45.29
CA LEU A 211 20.20 26.53 -44.27
C LEU A 211 20.23 25.88 -42.88
N ASP A 212 21.11 26.39 -42.02
CA ASP A 212 21.20 25.95 -40.61
C ASP A 212 20.46 26.87 -39.64
N VAL A 213 20.13 28.10 -40.04
CA VAL A 213 19.49 29.10 -39.19
C VAL A 213 18.33 29.77 -39.92
N CYS A 214 17.18 29.89 -39.27
CA CYS A 214 16.04 30.58 -39.85
C CYS A 214 16.29 32.09 -39.98
N PRO A 215 16.17 32.71 -41.17
CA PRO A 215 16.38 34.14 -41.34
C PRO A 215 15.30 35.01 -40.67
N VAL A 216 14.13 34.43 -40.36
CA VAL A 216 13.00 35.16 -39.75
C VAL A 216 13.17 35.32 -38.24
N CYS A 217 13.50 34.24 -37.54
CA CYS A 217 13.55 34.21 -36.07
C CYS A 217 14.92 33.82 -35.50
N LYS A 218 15.92 33.61 -36.36
CA LYS A 218 17.30 33.24 -35.99
C LYS A 218 17.43 31.93 -35.20
N SER A 219 16.40 31.09 -35.18
CA SER A 219 16.44 29.78 -34.55
C SER A 219 17.26 28.79 -35.38
N SER A 220 18.04 27.93 -34.71
CA SER A 220 18.76 26.83 -35.37
C SER A 220 17.78 25.79 -35.92
N LYS A 221 18.02 25.36 -37.15
CA LYS A 221 17.29 24.25 -37.78
C LYS A 221 17.89 22.95 -37.24
N ASN A 222 17.08 22.21 -36.49
CA ASN A 222 17.54 20.94 -35.91
C ASN A 222 16.96 19.73 -36.66
N VAL A 223 15.79 19.89 -37.27
CA VAL A 223 15.07 18.87 -38.04
C VAL A 223 14.29 19.56 -39.16
N ALA A 224 13.98 18.86 -40.24
CA ALA A 224 13.04 19.31 -41.26
C ALA A 224 11.80 18.41 -41.26
N ALA A 225 10.62 18.98 -41.47
CA ALA A 225 9.37 18.24 -41.61
C ALA A 225 8.82 18.40 -43.04
N CYS A 226 8.32 17.34 -43.66
CA CYS A 226 7.73 17.46 -45.00
C CYS A 226 6.47 18.36 -44.96
N CYS A 227 6.30 19.21 -45.97
CA CYS A 227 5.06 19.93 -46.24
C CYS A 227 4.03 18.91 -46.73
N ALA A 228 2.89 18.78 -46.05
CA ALA A 228 1.80 17.93 -46.55
C ALA A 228 1.32 18.42 -47.92
N ARG A 229 1.24 17.50 -48.89
CA ARG A 229 0.51 17.72 -50.14
C ARG A 229 -0.97 17.63 -49.80
N GLU A 230 -1.73 18.71 -50.00
CA GLU A 230 -3.20 18.67 -49.91
C GLU A 230 -3.73 17.91 -51.15
N GLY A 231 -3.56 16.60 -51.16
CA GLY A 231 -4.32 15.69 -52.02
C GLY A 231 -5.63 15.36 -51.32
N HIS A 232 -6.75 15.53 -52.01
CA HIS A 232 -8.05 15.07 -51.53
C HIS A 232 -8.00 13.56 -51.23
N GLY A 233 -7.97 13.21 -49.95
CA GLY A 233 -8.21 11.86 -49.43
C GLY A 233 -6.98 11.17 -48.82
N GLY A 234 -7.06 10.88 -47.52
CA GLY A 234 -6.26 9.84 -46.86
C GLY A 234 -5.13 10.35 -45.96
N GLU A 235 -5.36 10.24 -44.65
CA GLU A 235 -4.41 10.13 -43.53
C GLU A 235 -2.90 10.33 -43.86
N GLY A 236 -2.44 11.59 -43.86
CA GLY A 236 -1.02 11.93 -43.99
C GLY A 236 -0.35 12.14 -42.64
N GLY A 237 0.40 11.14 -42.16
CA GLY A 237 1.27 11.26 -40.98
C GLY A 237 2.49 12.16 -41.25
N TRP A 238 2.86 13.00 -40.28
CA TRP A 238 4.05 13.86 -40.38
C TRP A 238 5.33 13.02 -40.24
N GLY A 239 6.06 12.82 -41.34
CA GLY A 239 7.40 12.25 -41.32
C GLY A 239 8.45 13.30 -40.92
N TYR A 240 9.37 12.93 -40.03
CA TYR A 240 10.53 13.75 -39.66
C TYR A 240 11.76 13.31 -40.45
N VAL A 241 12.44 14.26 -41.09
CA VAL A 241 13.72 14.00 -41.77
C VAL A 241 14.84 14.59 -40.91
N ARG A 242 15.67 13.74 -40.32
CA ARG A 242 16.89 14.16 -39.61
C ARG A 242 17.93 14.50 -40.66
N THR A 243 18.57 15.67 -40.57
CA THR A 243 19.50 16.17 -41.59
C THR A 243 20.73 15.27 -41.69
N GLY A 244 20.77 14.47 -42.75
CA GLY A 244 21.78 13.48 -43.10
C GLY A 244 21.10 12.51 -44.05
N LEU A 245 21.32 12.68 -45.35
CA LEU A 245 20.70 11.91 -46.44
C LEU A 245 20.60 10.43 -46.05
N GLU A 246 19.38 9.95 -45.80
CA GLU A 246 18.77 8.77 -46.41
C GLU A 246 17.38 8.55 -45.78
N ALA A 247 16.38 8.52 -46.66
CA ALA A 247 14.96 8.22 -46.45
C ALA A 247 14.06 9.32 -45.81
N LEU A 248 13.20 9.93 -46.66
CA LEU A 248 11.72 9.97 -46.54
C LEU A 248 11.11 11.20 -47.26
N CYS A 249 10.46 10.96 -48.40
CA CYS A 249 9.15 11.48 -48.80
C CYS A 249 8.82 10.91 -50.20
N GLU A 250 8.39 9.63 -50.26
CA GLU A 250 7.54 9.11 -51.34
C GLU A 250 6.08 9.15 -50.89
#